data_AF-A0A6A7ZMX8-F1
#
_entry.id   AF-A0A6A7ZMX8-F1
#
_cell.length_a   1.000
_cell.length_b   1.000
_cell.length_c   1.000
_cell.angle_alpha   90.00
_cell.angle_beta   90.00
_cell.angle_gamma   90.00
#
_symmetry.space_group_name_H-M   'P 1'
#
loop_
_entity.id
_entity.type
_entity.pdbx_description
1 polymer ?
#
loop_
_entity_poly.entity_id
_entity_poly.type
_entity_poly.pdbx_seq_one_letter_code
_entity_poly.pdbx_strand_id
1 'polypeptide(L)' 'MKPSGAEMQKPPDYERAVRSEFEAVRAENTVQAYERFIRRHPGHPLIGDARKAISRLQGR' A
#
# COMPACT_ATOMS: atom_id res chain seq x y z
N MET A 1 -15.53 16.85 -13.42
CA MET A 1 -16.46 15.87 -12.81
C MET A 1 -15.77 14.51 -12.71
N LYS A 2 -15.31 14.12 -11.50
CA LYS A 2 -15.36 12.75 -10.94
C LYS A 2 -15.21 12.90 -9.42
N PRO A 3 -16.24 12.61 -8.61
CA PRO A 3 -16.05 12.50 -7.17
C PRO A 3 -15.42 11.12 -6.95
N SER A 4 -14.13 11.06 -6.66
CA SER A 4 -13.49 9.81 -6.24
C SER A 4 -13.88 9.57 -4.78
N GLY A 5 -15.14 9.14 -4.59
CA GLY A 5 -15.78 8.89 -3.30
C GLY A 5 -15.17 7.71 -2.55
N ALA A 6 -14.00 7.92 -1.95
CA ALA A 6 -13.42 7.00 -0.97
C ALA A 6 -13.09 7.68 0.37
N GLU A 7 -13.56 8.91 0.57
CA GLU A 7 -13.29 9.71 1.79
C GLU A 7 -14.23 9.44 2.97
N MET A 8 -15.09 8.43 2.93
CA MET A 8 -15.99 8.19 4.07
C MET A 8 -16.04 6.72 4.48
N GLN A 9 -15.53 6.47 5.70
CA GLN A 9 -15.81 5.34 6.58
C GLN A 9 -14.99 4.05 6.41
N LYS A 10 -13.66 4.13 6.38
CA LYS A 10 -12.89 2.98 6.91
C LYS A 10 -12.64 3.19 8.41
N PRO A 11 -13.00 2.23 9.27
CA PRO A 11 -12.84 2.38 10.72
C PRO A 11 -11.37 2.69 11.06
N PRO A 12 -11.08 3.39 12.18
CA PRO A 12 -9.72 3.78 12.56
C PRO A 12 -8.75 2.59 12.60
N ASP A 13 -9.24 1.39 12.89
CA ASP A 13 -8.47 0.15 12.88
C ASP A 13 -7.99 -0.27 11.49
N TYR A 14 -8.68 0.10 10.41
CA TYR A 14 -8.26 -0.22 9.04
C TYR A 14 -6.97 0.52 8.67
N GLU A 15 -6.88 1.82 8.92
CA GLU A 15 -5.66 2.58 8.63
C GLU A 15 -4.48 2.05 9.45
N ARG A 16 -4.71 1.71 10.71
CA ARG A 16 -3.67 1.14 11.58
C ARG A 16 -3.20 -0.24 11.09
N ALA A 17 -4.12 -1.10 10.68
CA ALA A 17 -3.80 -2.42 10.12
C ALA A 17 -3.01 -2.29 8.81
N VAL A 18 -3.45 -1.41 7.90
CA VAL A 18 -2.76 -1.17 6.62
C VAL A 18 -1.36 -0.62 6.85
N ARG A 19 -1.19 0.32 7.78
CA ARG A 19 0.11 0.89 8.10
C ARG A 19 1.06 -0.17 8.65
N SER A 20 0.58 -0.99 9.60
CA SER A 20 1.38 -2.07 10.18
C SER A 20 1.77 -3.12 9.14
N GLU A 21 0.85 -3.49 8.23
CA GLU A 21 1.18 -4.40 7.12
C GLU A 21 2.19 -3.78 6.16
N PHE A 22 2.06 -2.49 5.84
CA PHE A 22 3.02 -1.80 4.98
C PHE A 22 4.42 -1.75 5.62
N GLU A 23 4.51 -1.52 6.93
CA GLU A 23 5.79 -1.55 7.65
C GLU A 23 6.46 -2.93 7.59
N ALA A 24 5.69 -4.01 7.79
CA ALA A 24 6.19 -5.38 7.63
C ALA A 24 6.71 -5.62 6.21
N VAL A 25 5.93 -5.22 5.21
CA VAL A 25 6.28 -5.32 3.79
C VAL A 25 7.55 -4.51 3.45
N ARG A 26 7.72 -3.33 4.07
CA ARG A 26 8.97 -2.56 3.93
C ARG A 26 10.15 -3.22 4.61
N ALA A 27 9.95 -3.90 5.73
CA ALA A 27 11.01 -4.65 6.40
C ALA A 27 11.46 -5.85 5.56
N GLU A 28 10.51 -6.53 4.90
CA GLU A 28 10.80 -7.60 3.93
C GLU A 28 11.54 -7.06 2.70
N ASN A 29 11.17 -5.86 2.24
CA ASN A 29 11.82 -5.14 1.13
C ASN A 29 11.97 -5.99 -0.15
N THR A 30 10.94 -6.76 -0.48
CA THR A 30 10.90 -7.59 -1.69
C THR A 30 9.74 -7.19 -2.59
N VAL A 31 9.90 -7.36 -3.90
CA VAL A 31 8.86 -7.06 -4.90
C VAL A 31 7.56 -7.81 -4.56
N GLN A 32 7.64 -9.10 -4.25
CA GLN A 32 6.47 -9.92 -3.92
C GLN A 32 5.70 -9.43 -2.68
N ALA A 33 6.39 -8.92 -1.65
CA ALA A 33 5.74 -8.38 -0.46
C ALA A 33 4.95 -7.11 -0.82
N TYR A 34 5.56 -6.19 -1.56
CA TYR A 34 4.91 -4.97 -2.03
C TYR A 34 3.74 -5.27 -2.98
N GLU A 35 3.87 -6.23 -3.89
CA GLU A 35 2.78 -6.63 -4.77
C GLU A 35 1.59 -7.22 -3.99
N ARG A 36 1.87 -8.04 -2.97
CA ARG A 36 0.82 -8.56 -2.08
C ARG A 36 0.08 -7.45 -1.36
N PHE A 37 0.79 -6.43 -0.87
CA PHE A 37 0.19 -5.26 -0.23
C PHE A 37 -0.74 -4.50 -1.19
N ILE A 38 -0.26 -4.24 -2.42
CA ILE A 38 -1.04 -3.51 -3.43
C ILE A 38 -2.31 -4.27 -3.79
N ARG A 39 -2.24 -5.59 -3.92
CA ARG A 39 -3.40 -6.44 -4.21
C ARG A 39 -4.41 -6.48 -3.06
N ARG A 40 -3.96 -6.41 -1.80
CA ARG A 40 -4.82 -6.43 -0.61
C ARG A 40 -5.51 -5.10 -0.33
N HIS A 41 -4.87 -3.98 -0.66
CA HIS A 41 -5.38 -2.65 -0.33
C HIS A 41 -5.60 -1.74 -1.54
N PRO A 42 -6.35 -2.18 -2.57
CA PRO A 42 -6.55 -1.39 -3.78
C PRO A 42 -7.15 -0.02 -3.43
N GLY A 43 -6.51 1.04 -3.93
CA GLY A 43 -6.91 2.43 -3.68
C GLY A 43 -6.34 3.08 -2.42
N HIS A 44 -5.48 2.40 -1.65
CA HIS A 44 -4.81 3.03 -0.51
C HIS A 44 -3.66 3.96 -0.94
N PRO A 45 -3.46 5.14 -0.30
CA PRO A 45 -2.38 6.06 -0.65
C PRO A 45 -0.97 5.43 -0.58
N LEU A 46 -0.73 4.53 0.38
CA LEU A 46 0.55 3.82 0.52
C LEU A 46 0.89 2.89 -0.67
N ILE A 47 -0.06 2.58 -1.56
CA ILE A 47 0.24 1.88 -2.81
C ILE A 47 1.26 2.68 -3.64
N GLY A 48 1.19 4.01 -3.62
CA GLY A 48 2.15 4.85 -4.33
C GLY A 48 3.59 4.58 -3.89
N ASP A 49 3.81 4.53 -2.57
CA ASP A 49 5.10 4.20 -1.99
C ASP A 49 5.52 2.74 -2.26
N ALA A 50 4.59 1.79 -2.15
CA ALA A 50 4.85 0.39 -2.49
C ALA A 50 5.33 0.22 -3.94
N ARG A 51 4.68 0.90 -4.90
CA ARG A 51 5.07 0.86 -6.32
C ARG A 51 6.44 1.49 -6.55
N LYS A 52 6.74 2.62 -5.90
CA LYS A 52 8.08 3.24 -5.97
C LYS A 52 9.16 2.30 -5.43
N ALA A 53 8.88 1.58 -4.34
CA ALA A 53 9.81 0.61 -3.78
C ALA A 53 10.07 -0.56 -4.76
N ILE A 54 9.01 -1.12 -5.36
CA ILE A 54 9.12 -2.14 -6.41
C ILE A 54 10.02 -1.65 -7.56
N SER A 55 9.78 -0.45 -8.08
CA SER A 55 10.58 0.11 -9.18
C SER A 55 12.06 0.25 -8.81
N ARG A 56 12.38 0.60 -7.57
CA ARG A 56 13.78 0.67 -7.08
C ARG A 56 14.42 -0.71 -6.97
N LEU A 57 13.65 -1.72 -6.56
CA LEU A 57 14.14 -3.10 -6.43
C LEU A 57 14.35 -3.78 -7.79
N GLN A 58 13.52 -3.46 -8.78
CA GLN A 58 13.61 -4.03 -10.13
C GLN A 58 14.59 -3.27 -11.03
N GLY A 59 14.85 -2.00 -10.75
CA GLY A 59 15.80 -1.17 -11.51
C GLY A 59 17.26 -1.27 -11.04
N ARG A 60 17.58 -2.28 -10.21
CA ARG A 60 18.92 -2.57 -9.71
C ARG A 60 19.51 -3.76 -10.46
#